data_AF-A0A3B6KRB4-F1
#
_entry.id   AF-A0A3B6KRB4-F1
#
_cell.length_a   1.000
_cell.length_b   1.000
_cell.length_c   1.000
_cell.angle_alpha   90.00
_cell.angle_beta   90.00
_cell.angle_gamma   90.00
#
_symmetry.space_group_name_H-M   'P 1'
#
loop_
_entity.id
_entity.type
_entity.pdbx_description
1 polymer ?
#
loop_
_entity_poly.entity_id
_entity_poly.type
_entity_poly.pdbx_seq_one_letter_code
_entity_poly.pdbx_strand_id
1 'polypeptide(L)'
;MAAGFRRRLACLTAPRASSYLRRTRHKKLSYARARSASLPGRFHPVVAGLHDTANEVLGWTEAPAQAGTEWIGDGVGHLGRLLAGLTDLLHHPQAQDPLRHSRRPGGKAVAPWAERLLDDLLLLADAHGCFREALLSLKQLLAEAHAAVRRRDAARLAAALRARRRSDRDISRLASTLRALSHRSCSSAASTSDSGEAALAEAVAAATCAAAAASAAIFAGLASASASSASRALTSPTSASSPAKAAPVWWVSDLLRWRRRTVSVAACESSGSPRGTKETPPEECCDEEEDEKRAAMERLRGLEECVVAAEDGCEQVYRALVNARVSLLNVLTPCF
;
A
#
# COMPACT_ATOMS: atom_id res chain seq x y z
N MET A 1 -22.50 -13.87 -27.96
CA MET A 1 -21.32 -14.60 -27.47
C MET A 1 -20.13 -13.65 -27.46
N ALA A 2 -19.75 -13.11 -26.30
CA ALA A 2 -18.56 -12.28 -26.16
C ALA A 2 -17.66 -12.93 -25.11
N ALA A 3 -16.57 -13.54 -25.58
CA ALA A 3 -15.58 -14.19 -24.74
C ALA A 3 -14.72 -13.12 -24.07
N GLY A 4 -14.99 -12.85 -22.79
CA GLY A 4 -14.17 -11.99 -21.95
C GLY A 4 -12.83 -12.66 -21.66
N PHE A 5 -11.75 -12.01 -22.09
CA PHE A 5 -10.36 -12.43 -21.88
C PHE A 5 -9.97 -12.29 -20.40
N ARG A 6 -10.38 -13.27 -19.57
CA ARG A 6 -9.91 -13.38 -18.18
C ARG A 6 -8.54 -14.05 -18.15
N ARG A 7 -7.46 -13.27 -18.18
CA ARG A 7 -6.14 -13.73 -17.75
C ARG A 7 -6.17 -13.92 -16.23
N ARG A 8 -6.44 -15.16 -15.79
CA ARG A 8 -6.12 -15.59 -14.42
C ARG A 8 -4.62 -15.86 -14.38
N LEU A 9 -3.86 -15.00 -13.71
CA LEU A 9 -2.49 -15.32 -13.34
C LEU A 9 -2.56 -16.35 -12.20
N ALA A 10 -2.27 -17.59 -12.54
CA ALA A 10 -2.04 -18.66 -11.59
C ALA A 10 -0.62 -18.54 -11.01
N CYS A 11 -0.54 -18.58 -9.69
CA CYS A 11 0.58 -19.08 -8.88
C CYS A 11 1.96 -18.39 -9.03
N LEU A 12 2.15 -17.28 -8.31
CA LEU A 12 3.41 -17.07 -7.59
C LEU A 12 3.28 -17.75 -6.23
N THR A 13 3.58 -19.04 -6.17
CA THR A 13 3.80 -19.74 -4.89
C THR A 13 5.08 -19.19 -4.27
N ALA A 14 4.93 -18.31 -3.30
CA ALA A 14 6.04 -17.92 -2.43
C ALA A 14 6.57 -19.18 -1.71
N PRO A 15 7.88 -19.46 -1.72
CA PRO A 15 8.43 -20.48 -0.85
C PRO A 15 8.21 -20.02 0.59
N ARG A 16 7.73 -20.95 1.44
CA ARG A 16 7.59 -20.75 2.88
C ARG A 16 8.97 -20.52 3.51
N ALA A 17 9.40 -19.27 3.59
CA ALA A 17 10.49 -18.86 4.47
C ALA A 17 9.92 -18.59 5.87
N SER A 18 9.53 -19.67 6.55
CA SER A 18 9.40 -19.65 8.01
C SER A 18 10.83 -19.62 8.59
N SER A 19 11.01 -18.86 9.67
CA SER A 19 12.22 -18.75 10.50
C SER A 19 13.48 -18.11 9.90
N TYR A 20 13.43 -16.80 9.61
CA TYR A 20 14.58 -15.90 9.85
C TYR A 20 14.10 -14.50 10.30
N LEU A 21 13.35 -14.45 11.42
CA LEU A 21 13.18 -13.21 12.17
C LEU A 21 14.50 -12.88 12.89
N ARG A 22 15.48 -12.38 12.14
CA ARG A 22 16.55 -11.57 12.73
C ARG A 22 16.47 -10.20 12.10
N ARG A 23 15.68 -9.37 12.77
CA ARG A 23 15.61 -7.90 12.64
C ARG A 23 17.04 -7.38 12.54
N THR A 24 17.53 -7.20 11.32
CA THR A 24 18.78 -6.47 11.10
C THR A 24 18.44 -5.03 11.44
N ARG A 25 18.86 -4.59 12.63
CA ARG A 25 18.96 -3.18 12.97
C ARG A 25 19.49 -2.49 11.72
N HIS A 26 18.69 -1.57 11.16
CA HIS A 26 19.12 -0.70 10.09
C HIS A 26 20.50 -0.18 10.50
N LYS A 27 21.54 -0.59 9.77
CA LYS A 27 22.81 0.13 9.85
C LYS A 27 22.39 1.53 9.44
N LYS A 28 22.40 2.48 10.39
CA LYS A 28 22.42 3.90 10.02
C LYS A 28 23.52 3.97 8.98
N LEU A 29 23.15 4.24 7.73
CA LEU A 29 24.10 4.47 6.67
C LEU A 29 24.70 5.84 6.96
N SER A 30 25.52 5.87 8.00
CA SER A 30 26.31 7.02 8.32
C SER A 30 27.32 7.09 7.20
N TYR A 31 27.11 8.03 6.29
CA TYR A 31 28.20 8.70 5.60
C TYR A 31 28.99 9.49 6.67
N ALA A 32 29.56 8.76 7.63
CA ALA A 32 30.50 9.30 8.56
C ALA A 32 31.66 9.76 7.69
N ARG A 33 31.86 11.07 7.73
CA ARG A 33 32.98 11.83 7.16
C ARG A 33 34.29 11.25 7.71
N ALA A 34 34.66 10.06 7.24
CA ALA A 34 35.90 9.40 7.54
C ALA A 34 36.98 10.20 6.83
N ARG A 35 37.77 10.87 7.65
CA ARG A 35 38.82 11.78 7.25
C ARG A 35 39.81 11.07 6.32
N SER A 36 40.06 11.69 5.17
CA SER A 36 41.29 11.54 4.38
C SER A 36 41.49 10.20 3.64
N ALA A 37 40.87 10.07 2.48
CA ALA A 37 41.53 9.52 1.28
C ALA A 37 41.08 10.33 0.07
N SER A 38 42.06 10.85 -0.66
CA SER A 38 41.96 11.90 -1.67
C SER A 38 41.18 11.49 -2.92
N LEU A 39 39.93 11.97 -3.01
CA LEU A 39 39.23 12.57 -4.17
C LEU A 39 37.75 12.63 -3.77
N PRO A 40 37.03 13.75 -4.00
CA PRO A 40 35.57 13.72 -3.90
C PRO A 40 35.09 12.60 -4.81
N GLY A 41 34.39 11.59 -4.27
CA GLY A 41 33.68 10.64 -5.10
C GLY A 41 32.86 11.45 -6.10
N ARG A 42 33.01 11.20 -7.40
CA ARG A 42 32.50 12.07 -8.48
C ARG A 42 31.01 12.44 -8.31
N PHE A 43 30.26 11.59 -7.59
CA PHE A 43 28.82 11.62 -7.34
C PHE A 43 28.36 12.20 -6.00
N HIS A 44 29.26 12.76 -5.19
CA HIS A 44 29.01 12.99 -3.77
C HIS A 44 27.72 13.77 -3.42
N PRO A 45 27.32 14.86 -4.10
CA PRO A 45 26.11 15.58 -3.67
C PRO A 45 24.81 14.88 -4.12
N VAL A 46 24.76 14.34 -5.35
CA VAL A 46 23.53 13.72 -5.90
C VAL A 46 23.25 12.37 -5.26
N VAL A 47 24.29 11.54 -5.08
CA VAL A 47 24.17 10.24 -4.40
C VAL A 47 23.84 10.42 -2.93
N ALA A 48 24.47 11.38 -2.23
CA ALA A 48 24.13 11.66 -0.84
C ALA A 48 22.68 12.15 -0.71
N GLY A 49 22.23 13.05 -1.59
CA GLY A 49 20.85 13.53 -1.59
C GLY A 49 19.83 12.41 -1.79
N LEU A 50 20.05 11.50 -2.76
CA LEU A 50 19.18 10.35 -2.95
C LEU A 50 19.15 9.45 -1.71
N HIS A 51 20.30 9.24 -1.09
CA HIS A 51 20.43 8.44 0.11
C HIS A 51 19.69 9.05 1.30
N ASP A 52 19.78 10.37 1.48
CA ASP A 52 19.07 11.11 2.50
C ASP A 52 17.54 11.01 2.29
N THR A 53 17.06 11.16 1.05
CA THR A 53 15.63 10.97 0.74
C THR A 53 15.16 9.54 0.99
N ALA A 54 15.99 8.53 0.71
CA ALA A 54 15.67 7.13 0.99
C ALA A 54 15.58 6.87 2.52
N ASN A 55 16.49 7.45 3.30
CA ASN A 55 16.47 7.35 4.76
C ASN A 55 15.27 8.10 5.37
N GLU A 56 14.89 9.25 4.82
CA GLU A 56 13.69 9.99 5.22
C GLU A 56 12.43 9.14 5.00
N VAL A 57 12.31 8.52 3.83
CA VAL A 57 11.22 7.60 3.49
C VAL A 57 11.18 6.41 4.45
N LEU A 58 12.33 5.79 4.73
CA LEU A 58 12.39 4.66 5.66
C LEU A 58 12.01 5.09 7.08
N GLY A 59 12.50 6.23 7.56
CA GLY A 59 12.11 6.80 8.86
C GLY A 59 10.60 7.05 8.96
N TRP A 60 9.98 7.54 7.88
CA TRP A 60 8.54 7.67 7.78
C TRP A 60 7.81 6.31 7.85
N THR A 61 8.33 5.26 7.19
CA THR A 61 7.71 3.92 7.26
C THR A 61 7.82 3.24 8.63
N GLU A 62 8.81 3.62 9.45
CA GLU A 62 8.98 3.10 10.81
C GLU A 62 8.05 3.77 11.83
N ALA A 63 7.55 4.98 11.52
CA ALA A 63 6.58 5.67 12.35
C ALA A 63 5.25 4.90 12.41
N PRO A 64 4.53 4.93 13.56
CA PRO A 64 3.24 4.24 13.67
C PRO A 64 2.26 4.80 12.63
N ALA A 65 1.82 3.95 11.70
CA ALA A 65 0.91 4.33 10.64
C ALA A 65 -0.42 4.82 11.24
N GLN A 66 -0.79 6.08 10.96
CA GLN A 66 -2.08 6.62 11.38
C GLN A 66 -3.22 6.28 10.40
N ALA A 67 -2.89 5.68 9.25
CA ALA A 67 -3.81 5.16 8.23
C ALA A 67 -4.92 6.14 7.78
N GLY A 68 -4.68 7.44 7.92
CA GLY A 68 -5.57 8.51 7.46
C GLY A 68 -5.14 9.08 6.10
N THR A 69 -6.02 9.90 5.51
CA THR A 69 -5.82 10.55 4.20
C THR A 69 -4.51 11.34 4.13
N GLU A 70 -4.22 12.14 5.16
CA GLU A 70 -2.98 12.92 5.26
C GLU A 70 -1.74 12.03 5.26
N TRP A 71 -1.74 10.96 6.06
CA TRP A 71 -0.61 10.02 6.14
C TRP A 71 -0.36 9.31 4.80
N ILE A 72 -1.43 8.96 4.08
CA ILE A 72 -1.32 8.39 2.72
C ILE A 72 -0.74 9.42 1.76
N GLY A 73 -1.24 10.66 1.79
CA GLY A 73 -0.76 11.77 0.98
C GLY A 73 0.73 12.07 1.21
N ASP A 74 1.15 12.16 2.47
CA ASP A 74 2.54 12.34 2.88
C ASP A 74 3.42 11.21 2.34
N GLY A 75 2.98 9.95 2.51
CA GLY A 75 3.69 8.78 2.02
C GLY A 75 3.91 8.81 0.50
N VAL A 76 2.89 9.23 -0.26
CA VAL A 76 3.04 9.42 -1.70
C VAL A 76 3.98 10.58 -2.02
N GLY A 77 3.89 11.70 -1.29
CA GLY A 77 4.82 12.83 -1.45
C GLY A 77 6.28 12.41 -1.25
N HIS A 78 6.58 11.64 -0.19
CA HIS A 78 7.89 11.06 0.06
C HIS A 78 8.35 10.15 -1.09
N LEU A 79 7.46 9.28 -1.59
CA LEU A 79 7.76 8.38 -2.71
C LEU A 79 8.03 9.14 -4.01
N GLY A 80 7.25 10.19 -4.28
CA GLY A 80 7.43 11.07 -5.44
C GLY A 80 8.79 11.78 -5.42
N ARG A 81 9.19 12.35 -4.27
CA ARG A 81 10.52 12.98 -4.11
C ARG A 81 11.66 11.98 -4.34
N LEU A 82 11.54 10.77 -3.79
CA LEU A 82 12.54 9.71 -3.96
C LEU A 82 12.69 9.29 -5.42
N LEU A 83 11.58 9.07 -6.13
CA LEU A 83 11.60 8.67 -7.53
C LEU A 83 12.08 9.78 -8.47
N ALA A 84 11.78 11.04 -8.14
CA ALA A 84 12.37 12.20 -8.83
C ALA A 84 13.90 12.22 -8.64
N GLY A 85 14.39 12.09 -7.41
CA GLY A 85 15.83 12.03 -7.13
C GLY A 85 16.54 10.85 -7.82
N LEU A 86 15.89 9.68 -7.90
CA LEU A 86 16.39 8.53 -8.65
C LEU A 86 16.48 8.86 -10.15
N THR A 87 15.44 9.50 -10.68
CA THR A 87 15.40 9.90 -12.09
C THR A 87 16.48 10.93 -12.40
N ASP A 88 16.68 11.93 -11.55
CA ASP A 88 17.73 12.95 -11.68
C ASP A 88 19.13 12.32 -11.65
N LEU A 89 19.34 11.34 -10.76
CA LEU A 89 20.57 10.57 -10.70
C LEU A 89 20.82 9.80 -12.00
N LEU A 90 19.80 9.17 -12.59
CA LEU A 90 19.91 8.44 -13.87
C LEU A 90 20.18 9.37 -15.06
N HIS A 91 19.72 10.62 -15.02
CA HIS A 91 20.01 11.62 -16.05
C HIS A 91 21.38 12.29 -15.86
N HIS A 92 22.01 12.14 -14.70
CA HIS A 92 23.31 12.75 -14.45
C HIS A 92 24.38 12.15 -15.37
N PRO A 93 25.15 12.95 -16.12
CA PRO A 93 26.07 12.45 -17.16
C PRO A 93 27.09 11.46 -16.59
N GLN A 94 27.60 11.75 -15.40
CA GLN A 94 28.56 10.87 -14.73
C GLN A 94 27.94 9.51 -14.35
N ALA A 95 26.62 9.43 -14.07
CA ALA A 95 25.97 8.18 -13.67
C ALA A 95 25.69 7.30 -14.90
N GLN A 96 25.63 7.92 -16.07
CA GLN A 96 25.50 7.23 -17.36
C GLN A 96 26.83 6.67 -17.85
N ASP A 97 27.97 7.22 -17.43
CA ASP A 97 29.29 6.70 -17.80
C ASP A 97 29.42 5.19 -17.51
N PRO A 98 29.27 4.68 -16.27
CA PRO A 98 29.40 3.24 -16.00
C PRO A 98 28.39 2.40 -16.80
N LEU A 99 27.16 2.90 -16.99
CA LEU A 99 26.13 2.25 -17.79
C LEU A 99 26.54 2.12 -19.27
N ARG A 100 27.15 3.16 -19.85
CA ARG A 100 27.61 3.19 -21.25
C ARG A 100 28.89 2.38 -21.48
N HIS A 101 29.80 2.34 -20.49
CA HIS A 101 31.07 1.59 -20.61
C HIS A 101 30.84 0.07 -20.67
N SER A 102 29.74 -0.43 -20.09
CA SER A 102 29.34 -1.84 -20.12
C SER A 102 28.89 -2.37 -21.50
N ARG A 103 28.92 -1.53 -22.56
CA ARG A 103 28.47 -1.93 -23.91
C ARG A 103 29.50 -1.68 -25.02
N ARG A 104 30.72 -1.22 -24.71
CA ARG A 104 31.76 -1.07 -25.75
C ARG A 104 32.03 -2.44 -26.41
N PRO A 105 32.29 -2.50 -27.74
CA PRO A 105 32.72 -3.73 -28.40
C PRO A 105 33.98 -4.27 -27.69
N GLY A 106 33.87 -5.42 -27.02
CA GLY A 106 34.92 -6.00 -26.16
C GLY A 106 34.79 -5.75 -24.64
N GLY A 107 33.74 -5.06 -24.18
CA GLY A 107 33.45 -4.80 -22.76
C GLY A 107 32.66 -5.91 -22.07
N LYS A 108 32.71 -5.96 -20.73
CA LYS A 108 31.89 -6.85 -19.86
C LYS A 108 30.40 -6.68 -20.13
N ALA A 109 29.60 -7.71 -19.82
CA ALA A 109 28.13 -7.68 -19.81
C ALA A 109 27.56 -6.47 -19.03
N VAL A 110 26.30 -6.10 -19.30
CA VAL A 110 25.57 -5.01 -18.64
C VAL A 110 25.80 -5.05 -17.14
N ALA A 111 26.01 -3.88 -16.53
CA ALA A 111 26.25 -3.79 -15.10
C ALA A 111 25.12 -4.50 -14.33
N PRO A 112 25.41 -5.50 -13.47
CA PRO A 112 24.39 -6.37 -12.89
C PRO A 112 23.40 -5.60 -12.01
N TRP A 113 23.81 -4.46 -11.45
CA TRP A 113 22.92 -3.58 -10.70
C TRP A 113 21.90 -2.87 -11.60
N ALA A 114 22.22 -2.61 -12.88
CA ALA A 114 21.34 -1.94 -13.82
C ALA A 114 20.23 -2.88 -14.32
N GLU A 115 20.56 -4.15 -14.59
CA GLU A 115 19.54 -5.17 -14.87
C GLU A 115 18.59 -5.34 -13.69
N ARG A 116 19.15 -5.42 -12.48
CA ARG A 116 18.33 -5.50 -11.27
C ARG A 116 17.46 -4.27 -11.04
N LEU A 117 17.97 -3.07 -11.34
CA LEU A 117 17.17 -1.85 -11.29
C LEU A 117 16.00 -1.90 -12.29
N LEU A 118 16.22 -2.38 -13.52
CA LEU A 118 15.14 -2.56 -14.50
C LEU A 118 14.05 -3.50 -13.99
N ASP A 119 14.45 -4.62 -13.38
CA ASP A 119 13.54 -5.59 -12.80
C ASP A 119 12.78 -5.01 -11.60
N ASP A 120 13.47 -4.33 -10.68
CA ASP A 120 12.87 -3.70 -9.50
C ASP A 120 11.85 -2.61 -9.92
N LEU A 121 12.18 -1.77 -10.92
CA LEU A 121 11.28 -0.75 -11.46
C LEU A 121 10.05 -1.36 -12.14
N LEU A 122 10.22 -2.47 -12.87
CA LEU A 122 9.10 -3.18 -13.50
C LEU A 122 8.18 -3.80 -12.44
N LEU A 123 8.74 -4.50 -11.45
CA LEU A 123 7.97 -5.10 -10.37
C LEU A 123 7.21 -4.05 -9.54
N LEU A 124 7.82 -2.90 -9.28
CA LEU A 124 7.15 -1.77 -8.64
C LEU A 124 6.01 -1.24 -9.52
N ALA A 125 6.25 -1.02 -10.81
CA ALA A 125 5.23 -0.52 -11.73
C ALA A 125 4.03 -1.47 -11.83
N ASP A 126 4.28 -2.78 -11.93
CA ASP A 126 3.24 -3.82 -11.97
C ASP A 126 2.42 -3.86 -10.68
N ALA A 127 3.09 -3.72 -9.52
CA ALA A 127 2.40 -3.68 -8.22
C ALA A 127 1.52 -2.43 -8.09
N HIS A 128 1.99 -1.26 -8.54
CA HIS A 128 1.20 -0.03 -8.59
C HIS A 128 0.04 -0.14 -9.59
N GLY A 129 0.23 -0.80 -10.73
CA GLY A 129 -0.84 -1.12 -11.68
C GLY A 129 -1.93 -1.98 -11.06
N CYS A 130 -1.56 -3.08 -10.41
CA CYS A 130 -2.50 -3.95 -9.69
C CYS A 130 -3.19 -3.22 -8.52
N PHE A 131 -2.47 -2.36 -7.82
CA PHE A 131 -3.03 -1.56 -6.73
C PHE A 131 -4.08 -0.58 -7.25
N ARG A 132 -3.81 0.12 -8.37
CA ARG A 132 -4.78 1.00 -9.02
C ARG A 132 -6.06 0.27 -9.41
N GLU A 133 -5.96 -0.94 -9.98
CA GLU A 133 -7.14 -1.77 -10.26
C GLU A 133 -7.93 -2.11 -8.99
N ALA A 134 -7.22 -2.44 -7.90
CA ALA A 134 -7.85 -2.70 -6.61
C ALA A 134 -8.53 -1.46 -6.03
N LEU A 135 -7.95 -0.26 -6.16
CA LEU A 135 -8.54 1.01 -5.74
C LEU A 135 -9.86 1.29 -6.48
N LEU A 136 -9.87 1.14 -7.80
CA LEU A 136 -11.08 1.31 -8.61
C LEU A 136 -12.18 0.34 -8.18
N SER A 137 -11.83 -0.93 -7.91
CA SER A 137 -12.77 -1.93 -7.40
C SER A 137 -13.30 -1.54 -6.01
N LEU A 138 -12.43 -1.01 -5.15
CA LEU A 138 -12.80 -0.56 -3.80
C LEU A 138 -13.76 0.62 -3.86
N LYS A 139 -13.52 1.62 -4.73
CA LYS A 139 -14.45 2.75 -4.96
C LYS A 139 -15.84 2.27 -5.36
N GLN A 140 -15.92 1.33 -6.29
CA GLN A 140 -17.20 0.75 -6.71
C GLN A 140 -17.92 0.06 -5.54
N LEU A 141 -17.20 -0.70 -4.73
CA LEU A 141 -17.75 -1.39 -3.57
C LEU A 141 -18.21 -0.43 -2.46
N LEU A 142 -17.55 0.72 -2.29
CA LEU A 142 -17.99 1.78 -1.38
C LEU A 142 -19.29 2.44 -1.87
N ALA A 143 -19.38 2.74 -3.18
CA ALA A 143 -20.61 3.27 -3.77
C ALA A 143 -21.77 2.27 -3.67
N GLU A 144 -21.52 0.97 -3.87
CA GLU A 144 -22.50 -0.09 -3.66
C GLU A 144 -22.96 -0.19 -2.21
N ALA A 145 -22.02 -0.08 -1.25
CA ALA A 145 -22.34 -0.05 0.17
C ALA A 145 -23.21 1.17 0.53
N HIS A 146 -22.87 2.36 0.01
CA HIS A 146 -23.67 3.58 0.16
C HIS A 146 -25.09 3.41 -0.39
N ALA A 147 -25.23 2.85 -1.59
CA ALA A 147 -26.54 2.60 -2.19
C ALA A 147 -27.36 1.57 -1.39
N ALA A 148 -26.71 0.52 -0.89
CA ALA A 148 -27.37 -0.52 -0.09
C ALA A 148 -27.86 0.01 1.27
N VAL A 149 -27.09 0.88 1.93
CA VAL A 149 -27.50 1.55 3.17
C VAL A 149 -28.72 2.45 2.92
N ARG A 150 -28.68 3.27 1.86
CA ARG A 150 -29.82 4.17 1.51
C ARG A 150 -31.09 3.40 1.18
N ARG A 151 -30.97 2.26 0.50
CA ARG A 151 -32.11 1.40 0.11
C ARG A 151 -32.54 0.42 1.21
N ARG A 152 -31.85 0.41 2.36
CA ARG A 152 -32.06 -0.57 3.44
C ARG A 152 -32.04 -2.01 2.89
N ASP A 153 -31.05 -2.34 2.07
CA ASP A 153 -30.86 -3.69 1.51
C ASP A 153 -29.63 -4.37 2.13
N ALA A 154 -29.84 -5.14 3.21
CA ALA A 154 -28.70 -5.80 3.86
C ALA A 154 -28.12 -6.98 3.09
N ALA A 155 -28.85 -7.59 2.18
CA ALA A 155 -28.28 -8.65 1.35
C ALA A 155 -27.19 -8.08 0.45
N ARG A 156 -27.48 -6.94 -0.21
CA ARG A 156 -26.50 -6.18 -1.01
C ARG A 156 -25.38 -5.60 -0.15
N LEU A 157 -25.70 -5.01 1.01
CA LEU A 157 -24.68 -4.47 1.90
C LEU A 157 -23.71 -5.57 2.36
N ALA A 158 -24.23 -6.72 2.77
CA ALA A 158 -23.40 -7.85 3.16
C ALA A 158 -22.57 -8.41 2.00
N ALA A 159 -23.11 -8.41 0.77
CA ALA A 159 -22.35 -8.80 -0.42
C ALA A 159 -21.19 -7.82 -0.71
N ALA A 160 -21.46 -6.51 -0.71
CA ALA A 160 -20.47 -5.46 -0.91
C ALA A 160 -19.35 -5.53 0.14
N LEU A 161 -19.69 -5.69 1.43
CA LEU A 161 -18.69 -5.83 2.51
C LEU A 161 -17.87 -7.13 2.40
N ARG A 162 -18.45 -8.23 1.90
CA ARG A 162 -17.69 -9.46 1.63
C ARG A 162 -16.74 -9.28 0.45
N ALA A 163 -17.16 -8.61 -0.61
CA ALA A 163 -16.31 -8.30 -1.76
C ALA A 163 -15.19 -7.33 -1.38
N ARG A 164 -15.49 -6.31 -0.57
CA ARG A 164 -14.51 -5.36 -0.01
C ARG A 164 -13.40 -6.07 0.76
N ARG A 165 -13.75 -7.00 1.64
CA ARG A 165 -12.77 -7.84 2.35
C ARG A 165 -11.91 -8.71 1.44
N ARG A 166 -12.40 -9.08 0.24
CA ARG A 166 -11.57 -9.78 -0.75
C ARG A 166 -10.56 -8.79 -1.36
N SER A 167 -11.02 -7.60 -1.74
CA SER A 167 -10.14 -6.51 -2.19
C SER A 167 -9.06 -6.16 -1.16
N ASP A 168 -9.41 -6.03 0.13
CA ASP A 168 -8.45 -5.74 1.19
C ASP A 168 -7.37 -6.84 1.33
N ARG A 169 -7.75 -8.11 1.10
CA ARG A 169 -6.78 -9.22 1.07
C ARG A 169 -5.85 -9.13 -0.13
N ASP A 170 -6.35 -8.68 -1.27
CA ASP A 170 -5.52 -8.54 -2.48
C ASP A 170 -4.56 -7.34 -2.33
N ILE A 171 -5.03 -6.22 -1.76
CA ILE A 171 -4.17 -5.08 -1.42
C ILE A 171 -3.09 -5.47 -0.39
N SER A 172 -3.45 -6.20 0.68
CA SER A 172 -2.47 -6.66 1.67
C SER A 172 -1.49 -7.70 1.11
N ARG A 173 -1.90 -8.51 0.14
CA ARG A 173 -0.98 -9.38 -0.61
C ARG A 173 0.02 -8.55 -1.41
N LEU A 174 -0.42 -7.54 -2.16
CA LEU A 174 0.49 -6.62 -2.86
C LEU A 174 1.47 -5.97 -1.88
N ALA A 175 0.98 -5.48 -0.74
CA ALA A 175 1.82 -4.93 0.32
C ALA A 175 2.88 -5.93 0.82
N SER A 176 2.51 -7.20 0.99
CA SER A 176 3.45 -8.26 1.41
C SER A 176 4.50 -8.58 0.34
N THR A 177 4.12 -8.54 -0.94
CA THR A 177 5.07 -8.76 -2.04
C THR A 177 6.11 -7.64 -2.11
N LEU A 178 5.68 -6.39 -1.98
CA LEU A 178 6.58 -5.23 -1.99
C LEU A 178 7.48 -5.21 -0.75
N ARG A 179 6.99 -5.65 0.40
CA ARG A 179 7.81 -5.81 1.61
C ARG A 179 8.87 -6.91 1.44
N ALA A 180 8.56 -7.99 0.73
CA ALA A 180 9.56 -9.00 0.39
C ALA A 180 10.63 -8.44 -0.58
N LEU A 181 10.23 -7.60 -1.54
CA LEU A 181 11.17 -6.92 -2.43
C LEU A 181 12.10 -5.96 -1.67
N SER A 182 11.56 -5.16 -0.74
CA SER A 182 12.39 -4.25 0.07
C SER A 182 13.45 -4.99 0.88
N HIS A 183 13.15 -6.20 1.38
CA HIS A 183 14.14 -7.01 2.09
C HIS A 183 15.17 -7.66 1.15
N ARG A 184 14.78 -8.02 -0.08
CA ARG A 184 15.67 -8.63 -1.07
C ARG A 184 16.77 -7.68 -1.54
N SER A 185 16.43 -6.41 -1.74
CA SER A 185 17.37 -5.43 -2.29
C SER A 185 18.39 -4.94 -1.23
N CYS A 186 18.09 -5.08 0.06
CA CYS A 186 19.06 -4.84 1.15
C CYS A 186 20.14 -5.94 1.31
N SER A 187 19.96 -7.14 0.75
CA SER A 187 20.90 -8.27 0.93
C SER A 187 21.95 -8.43 -0.19
N SER A 188 21.89 -7.63 -1.25
CA SER A 188 22.68 -7.83 -2.48
C SER A 188 24.01 -7.07 -2.56
N ALA A 189 24.45 -6.43 -1.47
CA ALA A 189 25.69 -5.65 -1.46
C ALA A 189 26.94 -6.54 -1.35
N ALA A 190 27.39 -7.13 -2.47
CA ALA A 190 28.73 -7.72 -2.55
C ALA A 190 29.31 -7.69 -3.98
N SER A 191 30.54 -7.17 -4.07
CA SER A 191 31.49 -7.21 -5.20
C SER A 191 31.26 -6.29 -6.40
N THR A 192 31.71 -5.04 -6.27
CA THR A 192 32.14 -4.21 -7.42
C THR A 192 33.54 -3.66 -7.14
N SER A 193 34.42 -3.74 -8.14
CA SER A 193 35.84 -3.39 -8.01
C SER A 193 36.13 -1.89 -8.16
N ASP A 194 35.13 -1.08 -8.56
CA ASP A 194 35.27 0.36 -8.74
C ASP A 194 34.44 1.13 -7.70
N SER A 195 35.09 2.02 -6.96
CA SER A 195 34.50 2.71 -5.79
C SER A 195 33.33 3.64 -6.18
N GLY A 196 33.32 4.16 -7.40
CA GLY A 196 32.25 5.05 -7.89
C GLY A 196 30.99 4.29 -8.32
N GLU A 197 31.17 3.20 -9.07
CA GLU A 197 30.07 2.33 -9.49
C GLU A 197 29.42 1.61 -8.29
N ALA A 198 30.23 1.21 -7.30
CA ALA A 198 29.75 0.64 -6.05
C ALA A 198 28.78 1.58 -5.31
N ALA A 199 29.17 2.85 -5.16
CA ALA A 199 28.37 3.86 -4.48
C ALA A 199 27.06 4.16 -5.23
N LEU A 200 27.11 4.19 -6.56
CA LEU A 200 25.92 4.36 -7.40
C LEU A 200 24.96 3.17 -7.25
N ALA A 201 25.47 1.94 -7.34
CA ALA A 201 24.69 0.73 -7.18
C ALA A 201 24.03 0.65 -5.79
N GLU A 202 24.77 1.02 -4.74
CA GLU A 202 24.24 1.08 -3.36
C GLU A 202 23.14 2.14 -3.21
N ALA A 203 23.34 3.33 -3.77
CA ALA A 203 22.35 4.41 -3.70
C ALA A 203 21.04 4.05 -4.42
N VAL A 204 21.17 3.46 -5.62
CA VAL A 204 20.05 2.96 -6.41
C VAL A 204 19.31 1.85 -5.67
N ALA A 205 20.04 0.87 -5.11
CA ALA A 205 19.43 -0.22 -4.34
C ALA A 205 18.72 0.29 -3.08
N ALA A 206 19.31 1.27 -2.38
CA ALA A 206 18.68 1.91 -1.24
C ALA A 206 17.37 2.63 -1.64
N ALA A 207 17.37 3.32 -2.78
CA ALA A 207 16.18 3.99 -3.30
C ALA A 207 15.08 2.99 -3.70
N THR A 208 15.39 1.90 -4.42
CA THR A 208 14.38 0.89 -4.77
C THR A 208 13.85 0.15 -3.53
N CYS A 209 14.71 -0.13 -2.54
CA CYS A 209 14.31 -0.65 -1.23
C CYS A 209 13.32 0.27 -0.52
N ALA A 210 13.65 1.56 -0.41
CA ALA A 210 12.81 2.55 0.26
C ALA A 210 11.48 2.74 -0.49
N ALA A 211 11.50 2.77 -1.82
CA ALA A 211 10.29 2.84 -2.64
C ALA A 211 9.36 1.64 -2.43
N ALA A 212 9.93 0.43 -2.37
CA ALA A 212 9.18 -0.79 -2.10
C ALA A 212 8.61 -0.81 -0.67
N ALA A 213 9.38 -0.37 0.33
CA ALA A 213 8.94 -0.28 1.72
C ALA A 213 7.80 0.74 1.90
N ALA A 214 7.91 1.93 1.28
CA ALA A 214 6.89 2.96 1.32
C ALA A 214 5.60 2.51 0.64
N SER A 215 5.70 1.96 -0.58
CA SER A 215 4.56 1.40 -1.30
C SER A 215 3.87 0.30 -0.47
N ALA A 216 4.65 -0.59 0.15
CA ALA A 216 4.13 -1.62 1.05
C ALA A 216 3.46 -1.07 2.32
N ALA A 217 3.92 0.08 2.84
CA ALA A 217 3.32 0.76 3.98
C ALA A 217 1.99 1.41 3.60
N ILE A 218 1.94 2.13 2.47
CA ILE A 218 0.73 2.77 1.94
C ILE A 218 -0.36 1.71 1.68
N PHE A 219 -0.01 0.62 1.00
CA PHE A 219 -0.99 -0.43 0.66
C PHE A 219 -1.52 -1.11 1.92
N ALA A 220 -0.66 -1.43 2.89
CA ALA A 220 -1.07 -2.01 4.16
C ALA A 220 -1.90 -1.04 5.00
N GLY A 221 -1.53 0.25 4.99
CA GLY A 221 -2.26 1.32 5.65
C GLY A 221 -3.68 1.44 5.11
N LEU A 222 -3.84 1.48 3.78
CA LEU A 222 -5.16 1.53 3.15
C LEU A 222 -6.00 0.27 3.42
N ALA A 223 -5.40 -0.92 3.33
CA ALA A 223 -6.11 -2.16 3.68
C ALA A 223 -6.58 -2.16 5.15
N SER A 224 -5.77 -1.59 6.06
CA SER A 224 -6.10 -1.46 7.48
C SER A 224 -7.16 -0.40 7.74
N ALA A 225 -7.10 0.75 7.06
CA ALA A 225 -8.14 1.78 7.07
C ALA A 225 -9.47 1.20 6.59
N SER A 226 -9.42 0.43 5.50
CA SER A 226 -10.59 -0.25 4.96
C SER A 226 -11.17 -1.27 5.94
N ALA A 227 -10.33 -2.14 6.52
CA ALA A 227 -10.79 -3.08 7.53
C ALA A 227 -11.42 -2.36 8.75
N SER A 228 -10.84 -1.24 9.19
CA SER A 228 -11.28 -0.45 10.35
C SER A 228 -12.61 0.26 10.12
N SER A 229 -12.82 0.85 8.95
CA SER A 229 -14.11 1.45 8.58
C SER A 229 -15.22 0.40 8.47
N ALA A 230 -14.88 -0.88 8.27
CA ALA A 230 -15.84 -1.98 8.26
C ALA A 230 -16.14 -2.59 9.64
N SER A 231 -15.28 -2.38 10.65
CA SER A 231 -15.34 -3.10 11.94
C SER A 231 -15.73 -2.25 13.15
N ARG A 232 -15.68 -0.91 13.09
CA ARG A 232 -16.04 -0.02 14.22
C ARG A 232 -17.53 0.31 14.33
N ALA A 233 -18.40 -0.66 14.06
CA ALA A 233 -19.76 -0.62 14.57
C ALA A 233 -19.74 -1.32 15.95
N LEU A 234 -20.00 -0.56 17.02
CA LEU A 234 -20.17 -1.00 18.42
C LEU A 234 -18.88 -1.17 19.24
N THR A 235 -18.41 -0.07 19.81
CA THR A 235 -17.99 -0.07 21.22
C THR A 235 -18.91 0.88 21.97
N SER A 236 -19.99 0.36 22.54
CA SER A 236 -20.56 0.96 23.76
C SER A 236 -19.72 0.47 24.95
N PRO A 237 -19.34 1.36 25.89
CA PRO A 237 -18.46 1.01 26.99
C PRO A 237 -19.28 0.49 28.17
N THR A 238 -19.47 -0.83 28.28
CA THR A 238 -19.84 -1.43 29.57
C THR A 238 -19.09 -2.75 29.79
N SER A 239 -18.03 -2.64 30.60
CA SER A 239 -17.44 -3.62 31.54
C SER A 239 -16.87 -4.97 31.06
N ALA A 240 -15.59 -5.14 31.45
CA ALA A 240 -14.95 -6.33 32.04
C ALA A 240 -14.38 -7.47 31.14
N SER A 241 -13.05 -7.42 31.00
CA SER A 241 -12.03 -8.49 31.07
C SER A 241 -12.41 -9.98 30.88
N SER A 242 -11.88 -10.61 29.81
CA SER A 242 -10.90 -11.73 29.86
C SER A 242 -10.77 -12.48 28.52
N PRO A 243 -9.66 -13.22 28.27
CA PRO A 243 -9.19 -13.53 26.92
C PRO A 243 -9.57 -14.94 26.40
N ALA A 244 -9.55 -15.04 25.07
CA ALA A 244 -9.39 -16.25 24.24
C ALA A 244 -10.49 -17.33 24.29
N LYS A 245 -11.27 -17.42 23.19
CA LYS A 245 -11.36 -18.58 22.27
C LYS A 245 -12.43 -18.35 21.20
N ALA A 246 -12.06 -18.68 19.95
CA ALA A 246 -12.91 -18.79 18.77
C ALA A 246 -13.92 -17.65 18.53
N ALA A 247 -13.48 -16.57 17.86
CA ALA A 247 -14.37 -15.53 17.37
C ALA A 247 -15.40 -16.15 16.40
N PRO A 248 -16.70 -16.23 16.76
CA PRO A 248 -17.71 -16.60 15.80
C PRO A 248 -18.00 -15.40 14.91
N VAL A 249 -18.69 -15.69 13.82
CA VAL A 249 -19.00 -14.81 12.71
C VAL A 249 -19.90 -13.64 13.15
N TRP A 250 -19.32 -12.59 13.73
CA TRP A 250 -20.04 -11.44 14.31
C TRP A 250 -20.95 -10.70 13.30
N TRP A 251 -20.69 -10.80 12.00
CA TRP A 251 -21.56 -10.25 10.95
C TRP A 251 -22.85 -11.07 10.74
N VAL A 252 -22.88 -12.35 11.11
CA VAL A 252 -24.13 -13.11 11.18
C VAL A 252 -24.97 -12.55 12.32
N SER A 253 -24.36 -12.13 13.44
CA SER A 253 -25.04 -11.43 14.52
C SER A 253 -25.62 -10.10 14.06
N ASP A 254 -24.86 -9.25 13.36
CA ASP A 254 -25.34 -7.96 12.84
C ASP A 254 -26.39 -8.11 11.74
N LEU A 255 -26.19 -9.04 10.80
CA LEU A 255 -27.19 -9.36 9.78
C LEU A 255 -28.45 -9.95 10.42
N LEU A 256 -28.33 -10.80 11.45
CA LEU A 256 -29.46 -11.34 12.19
C LEU A 256 -30.12 -10.30 13.10
N ARG A 257 -29.38 -9.31 13.60
CA ARG A 257 -29.89 -8.22 14.44
C ARG A 257 -30.62 -7.20 13.58
N TRP A 258 -30.05 -6.82 12.44
CA TRP A 258 -30.71 -6.00 11.42
C TRP A 258 -31.92 -6.71 10.79
N ARG A 259 -31.84 -8.02 10.51
CA ARG A 259 -32.98 -8.84 10.06
C ARG A 259 -34.05 -9.00 11.14
N ARG A 260 -33.68 -9.14 12.42
CA ARG A 260 -34.66 -9.17 13.52
C ARG A 260 -35.40 -7.84 13.68
N ARG A 261 -34.69 -6.72 13.55
CA ARG A 261 -35.24 -5.36 13.70
C ARG A 261 -36.11 -4.93 12.53
N THR A 262 -35.71 -5.26 11.29
CA THR A 262 -36.56 -4.98 10.10
C THR A 262 -37.85 -5.81 10.10
N VAL A 263 -37.81 -7.04 10.62
CA VAL A 263 -38.99 -7.87 10.80
C VAL A 263 -39.87 -7.39 11.97
N SER A 264 -39.29 -6.86 13.05
CA SER A 264 -40.08 -6.31 14.17
C SER A 264 -40.77 -4.99 13.85
N VAL A 265 -40.12 -4.10 13.08
CA VAL A 265 -40.74 -2.84 12.61
C VAL A 265 -41.91 -3.11 11.67
N ALA A 266 -41.76 -4.05 10.73
CA ALA A 266 -42.85 -4.48 9.85
C ALA A 266 -44.00 -5.19 10.62
N ALA A 267 -43.69 -5.88 11.73
CA ALA A 267 -44.71 -6.49 12.58
C ALA A 267 -45.52 -5.44 13.35
N CYS A 268 -44.87 -4.41 13.91
CA CYS A 268 -45.54 -3.32 14.63
C CYS A 268 -46.44 -2.47 13.73
N GLU A 269 -46.08 -2.26 12.46
CA GLU A 269 -46.96 -1.58 11.48
C GLU A 269 -48.19 -2.42 11.10
N SER A 270 -48.12 -3.75 11.22
CA SER A 270 -49.21 -4.66 10.85
C SER A 270 -50.17 -5.01 11.99
N SER A 271 -49.74 -4.88 13.25
CA SER A 271 -50.53 -5.24 14.42
C SER A 271 -50.79 -4.02 15.31
N GLY A 272 -51.89 -3.33 15.06
CA GLY A 272 -52.42 -2.29 15.96
C GLY A 272 -52.98 -2.89 17.26
N SER A 273 -52.13 -3.36 18.18
CA SER A 273 -52.56 -3.76 19.52
C SER A 273 -51.52 -3.39 20.58
N PRO A 274 -51.89 -2.67 21.65
CA PRO A 274 -50.97 -2.28 22.70
C PRO A 274 -50.94 -3.36 23.79
N ARG A 275 -49.76 -3.81 24.22
CA ARG A 275 -49.65 -4.47 25.52
C ARG A 275 -48.28 -4.29 26.14
N GLY A 276 -48.30 -3.70 27.33
CA GLY A 276 -47.12 -3.22 28.05
C GLY A 276 -46.19 -4.31 28.56
N THR A 277 -44.90 -4.01 28.42
CA THR A 277 -43.82 -4.52 29.27
C THR A 277 -42.70 -3.49 29.20
N LYS A 278 -42.61 -2.62 30.23
CA LYS A 278 -41.51 -1.68 30.54
C LYS A 278 -40.62 -1.36 29.33
N GLU A 279 -41.21 -0.69 28.36
CA GLU A 279 -40.59 -0.34 27.10
C GLU A 279 -39.62 0.81 27.37
N THR A 280 -38.34 0.63 27.02
CA THR A 280 -37.50 1.78 26.68
C THR A 280 -38.27 2.61 25.64
N PRO A 281 -38.33 3.94 25.76
CA PRO A 281 -39.13 4.77 24.86
C PRO A 281 -38.81 4.42 23.40
N PRO A 282 -39.81 4.14 22.55
CA PRO A 282 -39.58 3.83 21.14
C PRO A 282 -38.88 4.98 20.40
N GLU A 283 -38.97 6.22 20.91
CA GLU A 283 -38.22 7.37 20.41
C GLU A 283 -36.69 7.23 20.61
N GLU A 284 -36.22 6.83 21.80
CA GLU A 284 -34.77 6.67 22.07
C GLU A 284 -34.10 5.59 21.20
N CYS A 285 -34.83 4.53 20.84
CA CYS A 285 -34.33 3.43 20.00
C CYS A 285 -34.17 3.83 18.52
N CYS A 286 -34.96 4.79 18.03
CA CYS A 286 -34.90 5.27 16.65
C CYS A 286 -33.75 6.26 16.43
N ASP A 287 -33.45 7.07 17.45
CA ASP A 287 -32.34 8.03 17.42
C ASP A 287 -30.98 7.32 17.41
N GLU A 288 -30.81 6.27 18.22
CA GLU A 288 -29.58 5.46 18.24
C GLU A 288 -29.28 4.81 16.87
N GLU A 289 -30.31 4.32 16.15
CA GLU A 289 -30.13 3.69 14.83
C GLU A 289 -29.71 4.69 13.74
N GLU A 290 -30.31 5.89 13.73
CA GLU A 290 -29.94 6.93 12.78
C GLU A 290 -28.55 7.51 13.09
N ASP A 291 -28.14 7.57 14.36
CA ASP A 291 -26.78 7.92 14.77
C ASP A 291 -25.74 6.86 14.35
N GLU A 292 -26.05 5.57 14.54
CA GLU A 292 -25.18 4.47 14.07
C GLU A 292 -25.00 4.50 12.54
N LYS A 293 -26.09 4.76 11.82
CA LYS A 293 -26.09 4.90 10.35
C LYS A 293 -25.32 6.13 9.90
N ARG A 294 -25.46 7.27 10.59
CA ARG A 294 -24.68 8.50 10.33
C ARG A 294 -23.19 8.25 10.53
N ALA A 295 -22.80 7.64 11.65
CA ALA A 295 -21.42 7.28 11.93
C ALA A 295 -20.84 6.26 10.92
N ALA A 296 -21.67 5.32 10.43
CA ALA A 296 -21.25 4.38 9.39
C ALA A 296 -21.01 5.06 8.04
N MET A 297 -21.87 6.01 7.65
CA MET A 297 -21.67 6.79 6.42
C MET A 297 -20.44 7.69 6.51
N GLU A 298 -20.19 8.31 7.66
CA GLU A 298 -18.99 9.12 7.88
C GLU A 298 -17.70 8.28 7.74
N ARG A 299 -17.69 7.06 8.30
CA ARG A 299 -16.57 6.11 8.15
C ARG A 299 -16.34 5.65 6.71
N LEU A 300 -17.41 5.48 5.92
CA LEU A 300 -17.30 5.15 4.49
C LEU A 300 -16.72 6.33 3.72
N ARG A 301 -17.17 7.55 4.02
CA ARG A 301 -16.68 8.79 3.40
C ARG A 301 -15.20 9.06 3.70
N GLY A 302 -14.78 8.88 4.95
CA GLY A 302 -13.37 8.99 5.32
C GLY A 302 -12.48 7.96 4.61
N LEU A 303 -13.00 6.75 4.33
CA LEU A 303 -12.27 5.80 3.48
C LEU A 303 -12.25 6.26 2.02
N GLU A 304 -13.35 6.77 1.47
CA GLU A 304 -13.39 7.29 0.10
C GLU A 304 -12.30 8.36 -0.11
N GLU A 305 -12.12 9.26 0.86
CA GLU A 305 -11.03 10.25 0.85
C GLU A 305 -9.65 9.60 0.85
N CYS A 306 -9.41 8.59 1.69
CA CYS A 306 -8.16 7.82 1.68
C CYS A 306 -7.90 7.14 0.33
N VAL A 307 -8.95 6.62 -0.32
CA VAL A 307 -8.86 5.96 -1.62
C VAL A 307 -8.58 6.97 -2.74
N VAL A 308 -9.18 8.16 -2.68
CA VAL A 308 -8.88 9.26 -3.62
C VAL A 308 -7.41 9.69 -3.49
N ALA A 309 -6.94 9.97 -2.27
CA ALA A 309 -5.54 10.33 -2.05
C ALA A 309 -4.56 9.24 -2.52
N ALA A 310 -4.90 7.97 -2.29
CA ALA A 310 -4.11 6.84 -2.78
C ALA A 310 -4.10 6.73 -4.32
N GLU A 311 -5.22 7.00 -4.99
CA GLU A 311 -5.33 6.94 -6.46
C GLU A 311 -4.52 8.05 -7.14
N ASP A 312 -4.71 9.30 -6.72
CA ASP A 312 -4.00 10.45 -7.28
C ASP A 312 -2.48 10.25 -7.16
N GLY A 313 -2.07 9.77 -5.98
CA GLY A 313 -0.69 9.45 -5.72
C GLY A 313 -0.14 8.26 -6.51
N CYS A 314 -0.92 7.18 -6.64
CA CYS A 314 -0.49 5.97 -7.36
C CYS A 314 -0.24 6.25 -8.84
N GLU A 315 -1.04 7.10 -9.49
CA GLU A 315 -0.82 7.48 -10.88
C GLU A 315 0.50 8.25 -11.07
N GLN A 316 0.80 9.19 -10.17
CA GLN A 316 2.05 9.93 -10.19
C GLN A 316 3.26 9.00 -10.02
N VAL A 317 3.19 8.09 -9.06
CA VAL A 317 4.24 7.10 -8.79
C VAL A 317 4.43 6.15 -9.96
N TYR A 318 3.35 5.63 -10.53
CA TYR A 318 3.41 4.75 -11.71
C TYR A 318 4.10 5.45 -12.89
N ARG A 319 3.74 6.70 -13.18
CA ARG A 319 4.41 7.49 -14.23
C ARG A 319 5.89 7.68 -13.94
N ALA A 320 6.25 8.01 -12.69
CA ALA A 320 7.65 8.19 -12.30
C ALA A 320 8.46 6.90 -12.46
N LEU A 321 7.91 5.74 -12.09
CA LEU A 321 8.55 4.43 -12.27
C LEU A 321 8.78 4.09 -13.75
N VAL A 322 7.75 4.29 -14.58
CA VAL A 322 7.85 4.07 -16.04
C VAL A 322 8.88 5.01 -16.65
N ASN A 323 8.86 6.29 -16.28
CA ASN A 323 9.82 7.28 -16.75
C ASN A 323 11.25 6.90 -16.37
N ALA A 324 11.51 6.57 -15.10
CA ALA A 324 12.83 6.13 -14.64
C ALA A 324 13.32 4.89 -15.41
N ARG A 325 12.43 3.93 -15.67
CA ARG A 325 12.73 2.72 -16.44
C ARG A 325 13.05 3.03 -17.89
N VAL A 326 12.27 3.90 -18.54
CA VAL A 326 12.51 4.34 -19.93
C VAL A 326 13.82 5.11 -20.01
N SER A 327 14.10 6.02 -19.08
CA SER A 327 15.38 6.74 -19.01
C SER A 327 16.55 5.77 -18.90
N LEU A 328 16.47 4.77 -18.03
CA LEU A 328 17.50 3.74 -17.90
C LEU A 328 17.67 2.92 -19.19
N LEU A 329 16.57 2.49 -19.82
CA LEU A 329 16.60 1.77 -21.09
C LEU A 329 17.23 2.61 -22.20
N ASN A 330 16.91 3.91 -22.29
CA ASN A 330 17.50 4.80 -23.28
C ASN A 330 19.01 4.96 -23.08
N VAL A 331 19.49 4.95 -21.84
CA VAL A 331 20.93 4.97 -21.54
C VAL A 331 21.61 3.65 -21.92
N LEU A 332 20.93 2.51 -21.71
CA LEU A 332 21.44 1.17 -22.02
C LEU A 332 21.35 0.80 -23.51
N THR A 333 20.34 1.33 -24.20
CA THR A 333 20.04 1.11 -25.62
C THR A 333 19.87 2.44 -26.34
N PRO A 334 20.97 3.20 -26.56
CA PRO A 334 20.89 4.38 -27.42
C PRO A 334 20.47 3.92 -28.82
N CYS A 335 19.26 4.27 -29.22
CA CYS A 335 18.81 4.13 -30.60
C CYS A 335 19.68 5.08 -31.44
N PHE A 336 20.56 4.51 -32.26
CA PHE A 336 21.28 5.22 -33.31
C PHE A 336 20.52 5.08 -34.62
#